data_AF-A0A3E2H2U7-F1
#
_entry.id   AF-A0A3E2H2U7-F1
#
_cell.length_a   1.000
_cell.length_b   1.000
_cell.length_c   1.000
_cell.angle_alpha   90.00
_cell.angle_beta   90.00
_cell.angle_gamma   90.00
#
_symmetry.space_group_name_H-M   'P 1'
#
loop_
_entity.id
_entity.type
_entity.pdbx_description
1 polymer ?
#
loop_
_entity_poly.entity_id
_entity_poly.type
_entity_poly.pdbx_seq_one_letter_code
_entity_poly.pdbx_strand_id
1 'polypeptide(L)'
;MPYFHQQQHAASVLSQRPKAERSQSWVMTSPTDTGFIKLPHERILYRSPQRTSLEVSSVNQYPGNEPFNIKSDAGVVYLTNQRIIYLPSAPTPELQSFSSPILNLQDSYVRAPIFSANYWAASCRPVAGGGIPPSHPLVNLKMTFREGGAFDFHTLFEQIKEKVQHAYSVAQELGTTRNNMNLADLDLENLPAYEPAPANGVNIVPGSAVPRTPHSAPVTPQNEEPPELNGPAESSSRDNFTAPDEPPPGYEEAQIQAVGIDLDERLRQEANRQ
;
A
#
# COMPACT_ATOMS: atom_id res chain seq x y z
N MET A 1 -5.30 -75.28 3.49
CA MET A 1 -4.97 -74.08 2.69
C MET A 1 -6.25 -73.38 2.20
N PRO A 2 -6.80 -72.38 2.91
CA PRO A 2 -7.82 -71.50 2.29
C PRO A 2 -7.62 -69.98 2.52
N TYR A 3 -6.66 -69.55 3.34
CA TYR A 3 -6.59 -68.16 3.83
C TYR A 3 -6.08 -67.09 2.84
N PHE A 4 -5.66 -67.47 1.63
CA PHE A 4 -5.11 -66.52 0.65
C PHE A 4 -6.15 -65.81 -0.23
N HIS A 5 -7.40 -66.25 -0.28
CA HIS A 5 -8.43 -65.64 -1.14
C HIS A 5 -9.15 -64.42 -0.50
N GLN A 6 -9.19 -64.32 0.84
CA GLN A 6 -9.91 -63.23 1.51
C GLN A 6 -9.21 -61.86 1.34
N GLN A 7 -7.87 -61.82 1.24
CA GLN A 7 -7.12 -60.57 1.18
C GLN A 7 -7.23 -59.83 -0.15
N GLN A 8 -7.48 -60.52 -1.28
CA GLN A 8 -7.62 -59.84 -2.57
C GLN A 8 -8.93 -59.05 -2.70
N HIS A 9 -9.99 -59.44 -2.00
CA HIS A 9 -11.24 -58.66 -1.95
C HIS A 9 -11.16 -57.46 -0.99
N ALA A 10 -10.35 -57.53 0.08
CA ALA A 10 -10.14 -56.39 0.97
C ALA A 10 -9.35 -55.25 0.27
N ALA A 11 -8.45 -55.59 -0.65
CA ALA A 11 -7.64 -54.62 -1.37
C ALA A 11 -8.39 -53.83 -2.46
N SER A 12 -9.52 -54.34 -3.00
CA SER A 12 -10.25 -53.67 -4.08
C SER A 12 -11.25 -52.61 -3.60
N VAL A 13 -11.75 -52.70 -2.37
CA VAL A 13 -12.75 -51.77 -1.81
C VAL A 13 -12.13 -50.42 -1.38
N LEU A 14 -10.80 -50.35 -1.19
CA LEU A 14 -10.09 -49.09 -0.94
C LEU A 14 -9.87 -48.23 -2.21
N SER A 15 -10.21 -48.75 -3.40
CA SER A 15 -9.99 -48.07 -4.70
C SER A 15 -11.19 -47.27 -5.22
N GLN A 16 -12.15 -46.93 -4.35
CA GLN A 16 -13.24 -46.00 -4.66
C GLN A 16 -13.34 -44.88 -3.61
N ARG A 17 -12.24 -44.16 -3.40
CA ARG A 17 -12.40 -42.74 -3.03
C ARG A 17 -13.10 -42.06 -4.20
N PRO A 18 -14.25 -41.38 -4.02
CA PRO A 18 -14.77 -40.52 -5.06
C PRO A 18 -13.66 -39.55 -5.44
N LYS A 19 -13.45 -39.37 -6.75
CA LYS A 19 -12.48 -38.43 -7.33
C LYS A 19 -12.70 -37.10 -6.61
N ALA A 20 -11.80 -36.75 -5.69
CA ALA A 20 -12.01 -35.63 -4.79
C ALA A 20 -12.34 -34.41 -5.64
N GLU A 21 -13.56 -33.89 -5.51
CA GLU A 21 -13.91 -32.60 -6.07
C GLU A 21 -12.85 -31.65 -5.54
N ARG A 22 -12.05 -31.09 -6.46
CA ARG A 22 -11.00 -30.13 -6.09
C ARG A 22 -11.70 -28.85 -5.74
N SER A 23 -12.25 -28.80 -4.53
CA SER A 23 -12.83 -27.63 -3.90
C SER A 23 -11.84 -26.49 -4.01
N GLN A 24 -12.04 -25.62 -5.00
CA GLN A 24 -11.19 -24.44 -5.21
C GLN A 24 -11.60 -23.38 -4.19
N SER A 25 -11.31 -23.67 -2.91
CA SER A 25 -11.43 -22.73 -1.82
C SER A 25 -10.04 -22.38 -1.31
N TRP A 26 -9.66 -21.12 -1.49
CA TRP A 26 -8.40 -20.58 -1.00
C TRP A 26 -8.50 -20.04 0.43
N VAL A 27 -9.72 -19.97 1.01
CA VAL A 27 -9.93 -19.54 2.38
C VAL A 27 -10.93 -20.44 3.09
N MET A 28 -10.63 -20.75 4.35
CA MET A 28 -11.56 -21.48 5.21
C MET A 28 -12.73 -20.55 5.56
N THR A 29 -13.93 -20.90 5.10
CA THR A 29 -15.19 -20.24 5.48
C THR A 29 -15.78 -20.95 6.70
N SER A 30 -16.47 -20.20 7.56
CA SER A 30 -17.24 -20.80 8.65
C SER A 30 -18.58 -21.29 8.12
N PRO A 31 -19.06 -22.51 8.46
CA PRO A 31 -20.43 -22.92 8.13
C PRO A 31 -21.52 -22.03 8.76
N THR A 32 -21.15 -21.28 9.81
CA THR A 32 -22.08 -20.52 10.66
C THR A 32 -21.99 -19.02 10.49
N ASP A 33 -20.98 -18.51 9.76
CA ASP A 33 -20.73 -17.08 9.59
C ASP A 33 -20.42 -16.75 8.13
N THR A 34 -20.93 -15.62 7.65
CA THR A 34 -20.87 -15.14 6.25
C THR A 34 -19.49 -14.57 5.84
N GLY A 35 -18.44 -15.10 6.46
CA GLY A 35 -17.08 -14.59 6.40
C GLY A 35 -16.02 -15.69 6.28
N PHE A 36 -14.78 -15.28 6.50
CA PHE A 36 -13.60 -16.11 6.32
C PHE A 36 -12.73 -16.10 7.59
N ILE A 37 -11.96 -17.18 7.80
CA ILE A 37 -11.02 -17.25 8.91
C ILE A 37 -9.79 -16.38 8.61
N LYS A 38 -9.58 -15.39 9.47
CA LYS A 38 -8.44 -14.46 9.45
C LYS A 38 -7.15 -15.17 9.87
N LEU A 39 -6.05 -14.86 9.19
CA LEU A 39 -4.70 -15.24 9.62
C LEU A 39 -4.30 -14.50 10.91
N PRO A 40 -3.27 -14.96 11.64
CA PRO A 40 -2.68 -14.19 12.73
C PRO A 40 -2.36 -12.76 12.28
N HIS A 41 -2.75 -11.77 13.09
CA HIS A 41 -2.57 -10.34 12.82
C HIS A 41 -3.25 -9.83 11.53
N GLU A 42 -4.20 -10.58 10.95
CA GLU A 42 -4.97 -10.15 9.77
C GLU A 42 -6.15 -9.24 10.18
N ARG A 43 -6.15 -8.01 9.67
CA ARG A 43 -7.20 -7.00 9.86
C ARG A 43 -7.87 -6.72 8.51
N ILE A 44 -9.20 -6.68 8.48
CA ILE A 44 -9.96 -6.23 7.30
C ILE A 44 -9.90 -4.71 7.26
N LEU A 45 -9.43 -4.16 6.15
CA LEU A 45 -9.28 -2.72 5.92
C LEU A 45 -10.36 -2.17 4.98
N TYR A 46 -10.87 -3.01 4.07
CA TYR A 46 -12.03 -2.67 3.23
C TYR A 46 -12.86 -3.90 2.87
N ARG A 47 -14.15 -3.65 2.60
CA ARG A 47 -15.15 -4.62 2.14
C ARG A 47 -15.96 -3.97 1.02
N SER A 48 -16.03 -4.62 -0.14
CA SER A 48 -16.81 -4.13 -1.27
C SER A 48 -18.33 -4.26 -1.03
N PRO A 49 -19.16 -3.61 -1.88
CA PRO A 49 -20.56 -3.98 -2.05
C PRO A 49 -20.77 -5.44 -2.48
N GLN A 50 -22.01 -5.94 -2.37
CA GLN A 50 -22.38 -7.34 -2.61
C GLN A 50 -22.39 -7.74 -4.10
N ARG A 51 -22.54 -6.76 -5.00
CA ARG A 51 -22.59 -7.01 -6.46
C ARG A 51 -21.25 -6.74 -7.13
N THR A 52 -20.14 -7.09 -6.47
CA THR A 52 -18.81 -7.08 -7.07
C THR A 52 -18.58 -8.40 -7.79
N SER A 53 -18.23 -8.38 -9.08
CA SER A 53 -17.93 -9.60 -9.84
C SER A 53 -16.42 -9.85 -9.90
N LEU A 54 -16.00 -11.11 -10.02
CA LEU A 54 -14.61 -11.51 -10.22
C LEU A 54 -14.42 -12.23 -11.56
N GLU A 55 -13.33 -11.93 -12.25
CA GLU A 55 -12.83 -12.69 -13.40
C GLU A 55 -11.31 -12.91 -13.22
N VAL A 56 -10.86 -14.14 -13.43
CA VAL A 56 -9.46 -14.57 -13.40
C VAL A 56 -9.16 -15.28 -14.72
N SER A 57 -8.26 -14.75 -15.56
CA SER A 57 -8.00 -15.30 -16.90
C SER A 57 -6.53 -15.34 -17.28
N SER A 58 -6.13 -16.27 -18.14
CA SER A 58 -4.75 -16.36 -18.66
C SER A 58 -4.36 -15.11 -19.46
N VAL A 59 -3.16 -14.57 -19.23
CA VAL A 59 -2.67 -13.35 -19.91
C VAL A 59 -2.56 -13.52 -21.42
N ASN A 60 -1.97 -14.63 -21.88
CA ASN A 60 -1.74 -14.92 -23.30
C ASN A 60 -2.28 -16.31 -23.67
N GLN A 61 -2.99 -16.38 -24.80
CA GLN A 61 -3.40 -17.63 -25.44
C GLN A 61 -2.28 -18.12 -26.37
N TYR A 62 -1.18 -18.61 -25.79
CA TYR A 62 -0.11 -19.23 -26.59
C TYR A 62 -0.59 -20.53 -27.23
N PRO A 63 -0.29 -20.80 -28.51
CA PRO A 63 -0.62 -22.07 -29.14
C PRO A 63 0.01 -23.24 -28.37
N GLY A 64 -0.83 -24.10 -27.78
CA GLY A 64 -0.40 -25.26 -27.00
C GLY A 64 -0.70 -25.20 -25.49
N ASN A 65 -1.12 -24.05 -24.95
CA ASN A 65 -1.69 -23.97 -23.59
C ASN A 65 -3.22 -23.91 -23.67
N GLU A 66 -3.91 -24.73 -22.87
CA GLU A 66 -5.35 -24.59 -22.66
C GLU A 66 -5.68 -23.21 -22.05
N PRO A 67 -6.73 -22.52 -22.49
CA PRO A 67 -7.12 -21.23 -21.93
C PRO A 67 -7.67 -21.41 -20.51
N PHE A 68 -7.18 -20.61 -19.57
CA PHE A 68 -7.69 -20.58 -18.20
C PHE A 68 -8.63 -19.38 -18.04
N ASN A 69 -9.87 -19.61 -17.62
CA ASN A 69 -10.81 -18.57 -17.22
C ASN A 69 -11.71 -19.09 -16.10
N ILE A 70 -11.77 -18.37 -14.98
CA ILE A 70 -12.71 -18.58 -13.88
C ILE A 70 -13.43 -17.27 -13.59
N LYS A 71 -14.75 -17.30 -13.44
CA LYS A 71 -15.58 -16.12 -13.22
C LYS A 71 -16.66 -16.32 -12.16
N SER A 72 -17.09 -15.22 -11.54
CA SER A 72 -18.25 -15.15 -10.66
C SER A 72 -18.94 -13.80 -10.81
N ASP A 73 -20.24 -13.82 -11.08
CA ASP A 73 -21.01 -12.63 -11.42
C ASP A 73 -21.37 -11.73 -10.23
N ALA A 74 -21.27 -12.22 -8.99
CA ALA A 74 -21.55 -11.45 -7.77
C ALA A 74 -20.87 -12.08 -6.56
N GLY A 75 -20.47 -11.24 -5.62
CA GLY A 75 -19.69 -11.60 -4.44
C GLY A 75 -19.12 -10.37 -3.74
N VAL A 76 -18.33 -10.62 -2.71
CA VAL A 76 -17.71 -9.60 -1.87
C VAL A 76 -16.19 -9.74 -1.94
N VAL A 77 -15.52 -8.65 -2.29
CA VAL A 77 -14.07 -8.49 -2.14
C VAL A 77 -13.79 -7.93 -0.74
N TYR A 78 -12.88 -8.57 -0.03
CA TYR A 78 -12.27 -8.08 1.20
C TYR A 78 -10.80 -7.76 0.91
N LEU A 79 -10.34 -6.62 1.42
CA LEU A 79 -8.94 -6.21 1.40
C LEU A 79 -8.45 -6.19 2.85
N THR A 80 -7.41 -6.97 3.14
CA THR A 80 -6.78 -7.04 4.47
C THR A 80 -5.39 -6.39 4.43
N ASN A 81 -4.71 -6.33 5.57
CA ASN A 81 -3.29 -5.93 5.63
C ASN A 81 -2.32 -6.99 5.06
N GLN A 82 -2.81 -8.13 4.55
CA GLN A 82 -1.97 -9.23 4.05
C GLN A 82 -2.36 -9.68 2.63
N ARG A 83 -3.65 -9.67 2.29
CA ARG A 83 -4.19 -10.26 1.05
C ARG A 83 -5.49 -9.61 0.59
N ILE A 84 -5.81 -9.80 -0.68
CA ILE A 84 -7.19 -9.71 -1.16
C ILE A 84 -7.87 -11.07 -1.02
N ILE A 85 -9.17 -11.05 -0.73
CA ILE A 85 -10.03 -12.23 -0.65
C ILE A 85 -11.31 -11.91 -1.42
N TYR A 86 -11.84 -12.88 -2.15
CA TYR A 86 -13.16 -12.80 -2.76
C TYR A 86 -14.02 -13.98 -2.33
N LEU A 87 -15.26 -13.69 -1.89
CA LEU A 87 -16.28 -14.67 -1.57
C LEU A 87 -17.44 -14.52 -2.57
N PRO A 88 -17.63 -15.48 -3.49
CA PRO A 88 -18.79 -15.51 -4.39
C PRO A 88 -20.12 -15.54 -3.61
N SER A 89 -21.13 -14.81 -4.08
CA SER A 89 -22.51 -14.93 -3.58
C SER A 89 -23.15 -16.27 -3.97
N ALA A 90 -22.69 -16.87 -5.07
CA ALA A 90 -23.03 -18.21 -5.51
C ALA A 90 -21.73 -18.99 -5.79
N PRO A 91 -21.16 -19.68 -4.77
CA PRO A 91 -19.98 -20.53 -4.93
C PRO A 91 -20.19 -21.65 -5.95
N THR A 92 -19.18 -21.93 -6.78
CA THR A 92 -19.17 -23.05 -7.73
C THR A 92 -18.05 -24.05 -7.37
N PRO A 93 -18.04 -25.28 -7.91
CA PRO A 93 -16.92 -26.20 -7.72
C PRO A 93 -15.58 -25.63 -8.21
N GLU A 94 -15.61 -24.79 -9.24
CA GLU A 94 -14.44 -24.10 -9.83
C GLU A 94 -14.01 -22.87 -9.03
N LEU A 95 -14.90 -22.25 -8.27
CA LEU A 95 -14.63 -21.04 -7.50
C LEU A 95 -15.50 -21.00 -6.23
N GLN A 96 -14.95 -21.50 -5.11
CA GLN A 96 -15.62 -21.45 -3.80
C GLN A 96 -15.23 -20.19 -3.01
N SER A 97 -13.99 -19.75 -3.16
CA SER A 97 -13.46 -18.47 -2.71
C SER A 97 -12.28 -18.11 -3.63
N PHE A 98 -11.65 -16.95 -3.46
CA PHE A 98 -10.34 -16.65 -4.06
C PHE A 98 -9.51 -15.85 -3.06
N SER A 99 -8.19 -16.00 -3.08
CA SER A 99 -7.27 -15.26 -2.22
C SER A 99 -5.94 -15.05 -2.92
N SER A 100 -5.38 -13.84 -2.84
CA SER A 100 -4.04 -13.54 -3.34
C SER A 100 -3.30 -12.61 -2.36
N PRO A 101 -2.05 -12.90 -1.97
CA PRO A 101 -1.20 -11.97 -1.23
C PRO A 101 -1.07 -10.64 -1.97
N ILE A 102 -0.99 -9.52 -1.23
CA ILE A 102 -0.91 -8.18 -1.85
C ILE A 102 0.30 -8.05 -2.79
N LEU A 103 1.46 -8.62 -2.40
CA LEU A 103 2.68 -8.59 -3.21
C LEU A 103 2.66 -9.49 -4.46
N ASN A 104 1.67 -10.37 -4.59
CA ASN A 104 1.49 -11.17 -5.81
C ASN A 104 0.76 -10.39 -6.91
N LEU A 105 0.29 -9.18 -6.61
CA LEU A 105 -0.50 -8.34 -7.51
C LEU A 105 0.35 -7.18 -8.06
N GLN A 106 0.36 -7.06 -9.37
CA GLN A 106 1.23 -6.18 -10.15
C GLN A 106 0.38 -5.41 -11.17
N ASP A 107 0.90 -4.30 -11.69
CA ASP A 107 0.27 -3.51 -12.76
C ASP A 107 -1.22 -3.17 -12.48
N SER A 108 -1.51 -2.82 -11.24
CA SER A 108 -2.86 -2.57 -10.74
C SER A 108 -3.40 -1.21 -11.20
N TYR A 109 -4.62 -1.18 -11.71
CA TYR A 109 -5.28 0.04 -12.19
C TYR A 109 -6.80 -0.01 -12.02
N VAL A 110 -7.42 1.17 -11.96
CA VAL A 110 -8.89 1.34 -11.99
C VAL A 110 -9.33 2.04 -13.28
N ARG A 111 -10.51 1.70 -13.79
CA ARG A 111 -11.18 2.40 -14.90
C ARG A 111 -12.65 2.63 -14.59
N ALA A 112 -13.15 3.77 -15.07
CA ALA A 112 -14.57 4.12 -15.11
C ALA A 112 -15.02 4.30 -16.57
N PRO A 113 -15.47 3.24 -17.25
CA PRO A 113 -15.98 3.34 -18.62
C PRO A 113 -17.34 4.04 -18.65
N ILE A 114 -17.58 4.84 -19.69
CA ILE A 114 -18.80 5.67 -19.81
C ILE A 114 -20.09 4.83 -19.84
N PHE A 115 -20.00 3.57 -20.31
CA PHE A 115 -21.14 2.67 -20.50
C PHE A 115 -20.98 1.31 -19.80
N SER A 116 -20.22 1.23 -18.72
CA SER A 116 -20.20 0.03 -17.86
C SER A 116 -19.84 0.37 -16.41
N ALA A 117 -19.98 -0.61 -15.51
CA ALA A 117 -19.57 -0.44 -14.13
C ALA A 117 -18.04 -0.30 -14.01
N ASN A 118 -17.61 0.53 -13.05
CA ASN A 118 -16.19 0.73 -12.75
C ASN A 118 -15.53 -0.60 -12.41
N TYR A 119 -14.30 -0.82 -12.88
CA TYR A 119 -13.55 -2.02 -12.58
C TYR A 119 -12.13 -1.69 -12.15
N TRP A 120 -11.61 -2.50 -11.25
CA TRP A 120 -10.19 -2.59 -10.94
C TRP A 120 -9.62 -3.85 -11.57
N ALA A 121 -8.40 -3.80 -12.07
CA ALA A 121 -7.70 -4.94 -12.62
C ALA A 121 -6.22 -4.92 -12.25
N ALA A 122 -5.60 -6.10 -12.24
CA ALA A 122 -4.19 -6.30 -11.94
C ALA A 122 -3.66 -7.60 -12.58
N SER A 123 -2.36 -7.67 -12.83
CA SER A 123 -1.64 -8.91 -13.06
C SER A 123 -1.46 -9.66 -11.73
N CYS A 124 -1.76 -10.96 -11.67
CA CYS A 124 -1.62 -11.77 -10.46
C CYS A 124 -0.67 -12.94 -10.70
N ARG A 125 0.38 -13.06 -9.87
CA ARG A 125 1.27 -14.24 -9.84
C ARG A 125 0.64 -15.35 -8.99
N PRO A 126 0.33 -16.54 -9.55
CA PRO A 126 -0.23 -17.63 -8.76
C PRO A 126 0.74 -18.20 -7.70
N VAL A 127 0.18 -18.82 -6.66
CA VAL A 127 0.93 -19.57 -5.64
C VAL A 127 0.77 -21.07 -5.91
N ALA A 128 1.84 -21.84 -5.70
CA ALA A 128 1.80 -23.29 -5.85
C ALA A 128 0.71 -23.92 -4.96
N GLY A 129 -0.09 -24.82 -5.54
CA GLY A 129 -1.25 -25.43 -4.87
C GLY A 129 -2.52 -24.57 -4.83
N GLY A 130 -2.45 -23.28 -5.18
CA GLY A 130 -3.58 -22.35 -5.19
C GLY A 130 -4.43 -22.39 -6.45
N GLY A 131 -4.96 -23.56 -6.83
CA GLY A 131 -6.00 -23.77 -7.86
C GLY A 131 -5.59 -23.53 -9.33
N ILE A 132 -4.80 -22.50 -9.61
CA ILE A 132 -4.38 -22.09 -10.96
C ILE A 132 -3.29 -23.04 -11.48
N PRO A 133 -3.38 -23.53 -12.74
CA PRO A 133 -2.36 -24.42 -13.31
C PRO A 133 -0.96 -23.74 -13.43
N PRO A 134 0.15 -24.46 -13.15
CA PRO A 134 1.51 -23.91 -13.29
C PRO A 134 1.89 -23.45 -14.70
N SER A 135 1.14 -23.85 -15.73
CA SER A 135 1.25 -23.37 -17.12
C SER A 135 0.93 -21.88 -17.28
N HIS A 136 0.31 -21.24 -16.29
CA HIS A 136 0.01 -19.80 -16.27
C HIS A 136 0.81 -19.11 -15.15
N PRO A 137 2.07 -18.69 -15.39
CA PRO A 137 2.89 -18.02 -14.38
C PRO A 137 2.37 -16.61 -14.00
N LEU A 138 1.47 -16.07 -14.82
CA LEU A 138 0.76 -14.81 -14.60
C LEU A 138 -0.67 -14.96 -15.12
N VAL A 139 -1.65 -14.43 -14.38
CA VAL A 139 -3.06 -14.34 -14.78
C VAL A 139 -3.55 -12.89 -14.64
N ASN A 140 -4.47 -12.48 -15.51
CA ASN A 140 -5.23 -11.26 -15.35
C ASN A 140 -6.28 -11.46 -14.25
N LEU A 141 -6.37 -10.49 -13.35
CA LEU A 141 -7.41 -10.39 -12.33
C LEU A 141 -8.26 -9.16 -12.61
N LYS A 142 -9.59 -9.29 -12.60
CA LYS A 142 -10.51 -8.17 -12.83
C LYS A 142 -11.69 -8.24 -11.86
N MET A 143 -11.94 -7.13 -11.19
CA MET A 143 -13.02 -6.94 -10.23
C MET A 143 -13.94 -5.82 -10.73
N THR A 144 -15.23 -6.11 -10.97
CA THR A 144 -16.19 -5.11 -11.47
C THR A 144 -17.18 -4.73 -10.39
N PHE A 145 -17.21 -3.45 -10.02
CA PHE A 145 -17.94 -2.91 -8.87
C PHE A 145 -19.27 -2.28 -9.32
N ARG A 146 -20.34 -3.09 -9.37
CA ARG A 146 -21.65 -2.65 -9.90
C ARG A 146 -22.39 -1.64 -9.00
N GLU A 147 -21.92 -1.42 -7.78
CA GLU A 147 -22.51 -0.56 -6.75
C GLU A 147 -21.53 0.54 -6.26
N GLY A 148 -20.43 0.77 -6.99
CA GLY A 148 -19.38 1.73 -6.61
C GLY A 148 -18.28 1.13 -5.72
N GLY A 149 -17.36 1.98 -5.23
CA GLY A 149 -16.23 1.58 -4.40
C GLY A 149 -14.95 1.17 -5.14
N ALA A 150 -14.93 1.17 -6.48
CA ALA A 150 -13.75 0.76 -7.26
C ALA A 150 -12.52 1.67 -7.04
N PHE A 151 -12.74 2.99 -6.94
CA PHE A 151 -11.67 3.96 -6.70
C PHE A 151 -11.17 3.89 -5.25
N ASP A 152 -12.08 3.82 -4.28
CA ASP A 152 -11.73 3.69 -2.86
C ASP A 152 -10.92 2.41 -2.60
N PHE A 153 -11.35 1.30 -3.20
CA PHE A 153 -10.61 0.04 -3.21
C PHE A 153 -9.20 0.20 -3.80
N HIS A 154 -9.07 0.85 -4.97
CA HIS A 154 -7.78 1.03 -5.63
C HIS A 154 -6.82 1.89 -4.79
N THR A 155 -7.29 3.05 -4.32
CA THR A 155 -6.49 3.97 -3.50
C THR A 155 -6.01 3.29 -2.22
N LEU A 156 -6.89 2.57 -1.51
CA LEU A 156 -6.49 1.83 -0.32
C LEU A 156 -5.57 0.64 -0.64
N PHE A 157 -5.80 -0.04 -1.76
CA PHE A 157 -4.96 -1.15 -2.21
C PHE A 157 -3.52 -0.70 -2.48
N GLU A 158 -3.30 0.39 -3.22
CA GLU A 158 -1.94 0.91 -3.46
C GLU A 158 -1.27 1.36 -2.15
N GLN A 159 -2.00 2.06 -1.25
CA GLN A 159 -1.46 2.46 0.06
C GLN A 159 -0.99 1.26 0.90
N ILE A 160 -1.76 0.16 0.94
CA ILE A 160 -1.36 -1.03 1.69
C ILE A 160 -0.19 -1.73 0.98
N LYS A 161 -0.22 -1.82 -0.35
CA LYS A 161 0.84 -2.44 -1.15
C LYS A 161 2.18 -1.75 -0.96
N GLU A 162 2.22 -0.41 -1.03
CA GLU A 162 3.40 0.40 -0.74
C GLU A 162 3.91 0.15 0.69
N LYS A 163 3.02 0.24 1.70
CA LYS A 163 3.38 -0.02 3.11
C LYS A 163 3.94 -1.42 3.33
N VAL A 164 3.35 -2.44 2.71
CA VAL A 164 3.84 -3.83 2.78
C VAL A 164 5.19 -3.94 2.06
N GLN A 165 5.36 -3.37 0.88
CA GLN A 165 6.65 -3.36 0.16
C GLN A 165 7.76 -2.72 1.00
N HIS A 166 7.50 -1.56 1.61
CA HIS A 166 8.44 -0.87 2.49
C HIS A 166 8.78 -1.69 3.75
N ALA A 167 7.78 -2.33 4.38
CA ALA A 167 8.02 -3.23 5.51
C ALA A 167 8.92 -4.42 5.13
N TYR A 168 8.79 -4.94 3.91
CA TYR A 168 9.67 -5.99 3.40
C TYR A 168 11.08 -5.50 3.03
N SER A 169 11.27 -4.28 2.53
CA SER A 169 12.62 -3.75 2.24
C SER A 169 13.41 -3.51 3.53
N VAL A 170 12.82 -2.84 4.52
CA VAL A 170 13.44 -2.61 5.85
C VAL A 170 13.81 -3.94 6.53
N ALA A 171 12.95 -4.96 6.41
CA ALA A 171 13.24 -6.29 6.97
C ALA A 171 14.41 -7.03 6.30
N GLN A 172 14.64 -6.79 4.99
CA GLN A 172 15.83 -7.31 4.29
C GLN A 172 17.10 -6.55 4.71
N GLU A 173 17.02 -5.22 4.80
CA GLU A 173 18.13 -4.35 5.17
C GLU A 173 18.63 -4.63 6.61
N LEU A 174 17.72 -4.84 7.56
CA LEU A 174 18.07 -5.26 8.93
C LEU A 174 18.53 -6.73 9.04
N GLY A 175 18.69 -7.46 7.92
CA GLY A 175 19.10 -8.87 7.90
C GLY A 175 18.15 -9.82 8.64
N THR A 176 16.96 -9.35 9.04
CA THR A 176 16.09 -10.03 10.00
C THR A 176 15.26 -11.09 9.27
N THR A 177 15.88 -12.26 9.11
CA THR A 177 15.36 -13.34 8.30
C THR A 177 14.11 -13.97 8.92
N ARG A 178 12.96 -13.61 8.34
CA ARG A 178 11.72 -14.40 8.19
C ARG A 178 10.89 -14.79 9.42
N ASN A 179 11.39 -14.70 10.65
CA ASN A 179 10.63 -15.14 11.82
C ASN A 179 10.24 -13.96 12.74
N ASN A 180 8.94 -13.63 12.72
CA ASN A 180 8.26 -12.87 13.78
C ASN A 180 8.62 -11.38 13.93
N MET A 181 8.78 -10.63 12.83
CA MET A 181 8.55 -9.18 12.87
C MET A 181 7.09 -8.86 12.57
N ASN A 182 6.49 -8.06 13.45
CA ASN A 182 5.07 -7.87 13.56
C ASN A 182 4.60 -6.81 12.55
N LEU A 183 4.13 -7.24 11.37
CA LEU A 183 3.63 -6.37 10.28
C LEU A 183 2.42 -5.50 10.71
N ALA A 184 1.83 -5.76 11.88
CA ALA A 184 0.78 -4.95 12.50
C ALA A 184 1.28 -3.94 13.56
N ASP A 185 2.60 -3.83 13.75
CA ASP A 185 3.32 -3.11 14.83
C ASP A 185 4.36 -2.12 14.30
N LEU A 186 4.48 -2.01 12.97
CA LEU A 186 4.93 -0.76 12.37
C LEU A 186 3.81 0.25 12.62
N ASP A 187 3.90 0.91 13.78
CA ASP A 187 2.94 1.91 14.25
C ASP A 187 2.77 3.00 13.18
N LEU A 188 1.52 3.25 12.80
CA LEU A 188 1.19 3.94 11.55
C LEU A 188 1.36 5.46 11.62
N GLU A 189 1.73 6.00 12.79
CA GLU A 189 1.55 7.42 13.16
C GLU A 189 2.81 8.09 13.77
N ASN A 190 3.93 7.37 13.96
CA ASN A 190 5.18 7.98 14.44
C ASN A 190 6.34 7.84 13.44
N LEU A 191 6.41 8.81 12.51
CA LEU A 191 7.72 9.30 12.10
C LEU A 191 8.43 9.82 13.36
N PRO A 192 9.70 9.45 13.64
CA PRO A 192 10.40 10.01 14.78
C PRO A 192 10.45 11.54 14.62
N ALA A 193 9.72 12.23 15.48
CA ALA A 193 9.79 13.69 15.55
C ALA A 193 11.25 14.08 15.78
N TYR A 194 11.74 15.06 15.04
CA TYR A 194 13.12 15.54 15.18
C TYR A 194 13.31 16.08 16.60
N GLU A 195 13.95 15.28 17.46
CA GLU A 195 14.44 15.77 18.75
C GLU A 195 15.59 16.74 18.46
N PRO A 196 15.46 18.04 18.78
CA PRO A 196 16.57 18.96 18.63
C PRO A 196 17.71 18.49 19.55
N ALA A 197 18.92 18.42 19.00
CA ALA A 197 20.09 17.92 19.72
C ALA A 197 20.23 18.61 21.10
N PRO A 198 20.51 17.87 22.19
CA PRO A 198 20.55 18.43 23.52
C PRO A 198 21.66 19.48 23.61
N ALA A 199 21.24 20.75 23.80
CA ALA A 199 22.15 21.86 24.00
C ALA A 199 22.88 21.70 25.36
N ASN A 200 24.05 21.07 25.33
CA ASN A 200 24.98 21.05 26.46
C ASN A 200 25.42 22.49 26.78
N GLY A 201 24.76 23.12 27.76
CA GLY A 201 24.85 24.57 27.96
C GLY A 201 24.50 25.07 29.36
N VAL A 202 25.23 24.58 30.38
CA VAL A 202 25.43 25.22 31.70
C VAL A 202 24.24 25.26 32.69
N ASN A 203 24.47 24.64 33.86
CA ASN A 203 23.67 24.78 35.09
C ASN A 203 23.68 26.22 35.65
N ILE A 204 22.50 26.80 35.91
CA ILE A 204 22.33 27.86 36.92
C ILE A 204 21.08 27.56 37.78
N VAL A 205 21.23 27.71 39.10
CA VAL A 205 20.30 27.29 40.15
C VAL A 205 19.15 28.30 40.33
N PRO A 206 17.89 27.88 40.62
CA PRO A 206 16.78 28.80 40.84
C PRO A 206 16.81 29.49 42.22
N GLY A 207 16.45 30.79 42.24
CA GLY A 207 16.28 31.60 43.46
C GLY A 207 14.97 32.40 43.43
N SER A 208 14.29 32.48 44.57
CA SER A 208 12.89 32.92 44.67
C SER A 208 12.63 34.43 44.70
N ALA A 209 11.38 34.78 44.38
CA ALA A 209 10.55 35.89 44.92
C ALA A 209 10.22 37.11 44.02
N VAL A 210 8.94 37.49 44.10
CA VAL A 210 8.19 38.62 43.48
C VAL A 210 8.08 39.80 44.50
N PRO A 211 7.36 40.93 44.28
CA PRO A 211 6.92 41.64 43.05
C PRO A 211 7.15 43.18 43.10
N ARG A 212 6.89 43.92 41.99
CA ARG A 212 6.13 45.22 41.96
C ARG A 212 6.01 45.89 40.58
N THR A 213 4.81 46.44 40.31
CA THR A 213 4.50 47.58 39.38
C THR A 213 4.70 48.92 40.16
N PRO A 214 4.56 50.18 39.62
CA PRO A 214 3.72 50.62 38.48
C PRO A 214 4.10 51.90 37.66
N HIS A 215 3.22 52.31 36.72
CA HIS A 215 3.01 53.65 36.07
C HIS A 215 4.23 54.33 35.36
N SER A 216 4.13 55.22 34.35
CA SER A 216 3.10 56.18 33.91
C SER A 216 3.24 56.55 32.41
N ALA A 217 2.23 57.18 31.79
CA ALA A 217 2.33 57.82 30.46
C ALA A 217 2.87 59.27 30.54
N PRO A 218 3.33 59.87 29.42
CA PRO A 218 2.59 61.02 28.85
C PRO A 218 2.54 61.04 27.30
N VAL A 219 1.39 61.34 26.67
CA VAL A 219 0.85 62.65 26.19
C VAL A 219 1.63 63.32 25.03
N THR A 220 0.96 63.45 23.87
CA THR A 220 1.34 64.12 22.60
C THR A 220 1.28 65.65 22.67
N PRO A 221 1.86 66.42 21.71
CA PRO A 221 0.99 67.07 20.68
C PRO A 221 1.62 67.43 19.29
N GLN A 222 0.76 67.51 18.25
CA GLN A 222 0.71 68.51 17.13
C GLN A 222 1.93 68.70 16.17
N ASN A 223 1.81 69.06 14.87
CA ASN A 223 0.71 69.14 13.87
C ASN A 223 1.31 69.32 12.43
N GLU A 224 0.45 69.45 11.40
CA GLU A 224 0.67 69.97 10.01
C GLU A 224 0.98 68.98 8.84
N GLU A 225 0.68 69.43 7.62
CA GLU A 225 0.09 68.64 6.50
C GLU A 225 0.87 68.81 5.14
N PRO A 226 0.35 68.60 3.88
CA PRO A 226 0.95 67.72 2.85
C PRO A 226 1.41 68.53 1.59
N PRO A 227 1.43 68.03 0.31
CA PRO A 227 1.29 66.68 -0.30
C PRO A 227 2.46 66.29 -1.27
N GLU A 228 2.67 65.02 -1.65
CA GLU A 228 2.15 64.27 -2.83
C GLU A 228 3.00 62.94 -2.97
N LEU A 229 2.81 61.91 -3.84
CA LEU A 229 1.91 61.64 -4.98
C LEU A 229 1.72 60.10 -5.21
N ASN A 230 0.47 59.64 -5.36
CA ASN A 230 -0.08 58.41 -5.99
C ASN A 230 0.71 57.07 -6.17
N GLY A 231 0.10 55.97 -5.70
CA GLY A 231 0.26 54.59 -6.21
C GLY A 231 -0.33 53.54 -5.25
N PRO A 232 -1.33 52.71 -5.60
CA PRO A 232 -2.15 52.01 -4.62
C PRO A 232 -1.56 50.68 -4.12
N ALA A 233 -1.72 50.43 -2.82
CA ALA A 233 -1.48 49.13 -2.18
C ALA A 233 -2.79 48.55 -1.65
N GLU A 234 -3.10 47.30 -2.00
CA GLU A 234 -4.12 46.52 -1.28
C GLU A 234 -3.46 45.72 -0.16
N SER A 235 -4.10 45.78 1.01
CA SER A 235 -3.72 45.09 2.24
C SER A 235 -4.11 43.60 2.16
N SER A 236 -3.47 42.68 2.89
CA SER A 236 -3.46 42.69 4.35
C SER A 236 -2.61 41.57 4.96
N SER A 237 -2.21 41.76 6.23
CA SER A 237 -1.73 40.74 7.19
C SER A 237 -0.54 39.87 6.77
N ARG A 238 0.67 40.41 6.97
CA ARG A 238 1.88 39.62 7.25
C ARG A 238 1.80 39.06 8.67
N ASP A 239 1.90 37.74 8.83
CA ASP A 239 2.57 37.16 10.00
C ASP A 239 4.08 37.08 9.71
N ASN A 240 4.90 37.32 10.74
CA ASN A 240 6.35 37.51 10.58
C ASN A 240 7.08 36.20 10.24
N PHE A 241 7.29 35.92 8.96
CA PHE A 241 8.37 35.03 8.51
C PHE A 241 9.62 35.86 8.21
N THR A 242 10.59 35.85 9.13
CA THR A 242 11.95 36.31 8.85
C THR A 242 12.71 35.15 8.22
N ALA A 243 12.99 35.24 6.92
CA ALA A 243 13.86 34.28 6.26
C ALA A 243 15.27 34.35 6.88
N PRO A 244 15.95 33.22 7.12
CA PRO A 244 17.36 33.24 7.54
C PRO A 244 18.24 33.93 6.49
N ASP A 245 19.03 34.90 6.91
CA ASP A 245 19.97 35.65 6.04
C ASP A 245 21.21 34.83 5.63
N GLU A 246 21.42 33.66 6.25
CA GLU A 246 22.58 32.80 6.02
C GLU A 246 22.13 31.45 5.40
N PRO A 247 22.79 30.98 4.32
CA PRO A 247 22.46 29.70 3.71
C PRO A 247 22.80 28.53 4.65
N PRO A 248 22.18 27.35 4.47
CA PRO A 248 22.45 26.19 5.34
C PRO A 248 23.94 25.83 5.38
N PRO A 249 24.49 25.41 6.54
CA PRO A 249 25.89 24.99 6.63
C PRO A 249 26.18 23.85 5.65
N GLY A 250 27.20 24.03 4.80
CA GLY A 250 27.55 23.11 3.71
C GLY A 250 26.92 23.44 2.33
N TYR A 251 26.06 24.45 2.23
CA TYR A 251 25.43 24.83 0.96
C TYR A 251 26.44 25.32 -0.10
N GLU A 252 27.48 26.03 0.31
CA GLU A 252 28.57 26.46 -0.57
C GLU A 252 29.36 25.26 -1.13
N GLU A 253 29.63 24.25 -0.31
CA GLU A 253 30.28 23.01 -0.76
C GLU A 253 29.41 22.24 -1.77
N ALA A 254 28.10 22.18 -1.54
CA ALA A 254 27.15 21.57 -2.47
C ALA A 254 27.10 22.31 -3.83
N GLN A 255 27.17 23.65 -3.83
CA GLN A 255 27.27 24.44 -5.06
C GLN A 255 28.60 24.19 -5.79
N ILE A 256 29.72 24.16 -5.07
CA ILE A 256 31.05 23.88 -5.64
C ILE A 256 31.09 22.50 -6.29
N GLN A 257 30.54 21.47 -5.64
CA GLN A 257 30.45 20.11 -6.20
C GLN A 257 29.59 20.07 -7.47
N ALA A 258 28.43 20.74 -7.48
CA ALA A 258 27.55 20.79 -8.66
C ALA A 258 28.22 21.44 -9.88
N VAL A 259 28.94 22.55 -9.68
CA VAL A 259 29.69 23.24 -10.76
C VAL A 259 30.86 22.38 -11.26
N GLY A 260 31.54 21.66 -10.36
CA GLY A 260 32.62 20.74 -10.74
C GLY A 260 32.16 19.58 -11.63
N ILE A 261 30.97 19.03 -11.36
CA ILE A 261 30.40 17.91 -12.14
C ILE A 261 30.03 18.35 -13.56
N ASP A 262 29.35 19.50 -13.73
CA ASP A 262 28.98 20.03 -15.05
C ASP A 262 30.22 20.37 -15.91
N LEU A 263 31.31 20.85 -15.30
CA LEU A 263 32.55 21.13 -16.01
C LEU A 263 33.27 19.85 -16.49
N ASP A 264 33.38 18.83 -15.64
CA ASP A 264 33.98 17.53 -16.03
C ASP A 264 33.14 16.82 -17.11
N GLU A 265 31.81 16.91 -17.04
CA GLU A 265 30.93 16.35 -18.07
C GLU A 265 31.12 17.05 -19.43
N ARG A 266 31.22 18.39 -19.46
CA ARG A 266 31.52 19.14 -20.69
C ARG A 266 32.89 18.77 -21.27
N LEU A 267 33.93 18.72 -20.44
CA LEU A 267 35.28 18.33 -20.89
C LEU A 267 35.31 16.92 -21.49
N ARG A 268 34.54 15.97 -20.93
CA ARG A 268 34.38 14.62 -21.51
C ARG A 268 33.61 14.63 -22.83
N GLN A 269 32.58 15.46 -22.97
CA GLN A 269 31.85 15.60 -24.23
C GLN A 269 32.70 16.25 -25.33
N GLU A 270 33.60 17.17 -25.00
CA GLU A 270 34.56 17.75 -25.94
C GLU A 270 35.67 16.76 -26.34
N ALA A 271 36.21 16.01 -25.38
CA ALA A 271 37.23 14.99 -25.64
C ALA A 271 36.73 13.84 -26.53
N ASN A 272 35.43 13.51 -26.46
CA ASN A 272 34.80 12.46 -27.27
C ASN A 272 34.30 12.95 -28.65
N ARG A 273 34.68 14.17 -29.07
CA ARG A 273 34.36 14.78 -30.38
C ARG A 273 35.58 14.98 -31.29
N GLN A 274 36.75 14.48 -30.89
CA GLN A 274 37.98 14.44 -31.71
C GLN A 274 38.33 13.00 -32.08
#